data_AF-Q022W5-F1
#
_entry.id   AF-Q022W5-F1
#
_cell.length_a   1.000
_cell.length_b   1.000
_cell.length_c   1.000
_cell.angle_alpha   90.00
_cell.angle_beta   90.00
_cell.angle_gamma   90.00
#
_symmetry.space_group_name_H-M   'P 1'
#
loop_
_entity.id
_entity.type
_entity.pdbx_description
1 polymer ?
#
loop_
_entity_poly.entity_id
_entity_poly.type
_entity_poly.pdbx_seq_one_letter_code
_entity_poly.pdbx_strand_id
1 'polypeptide(L)'
;MNLREGCTYMTHKPFVQTAIAIISSALTFGVFAQGPVGDEIKVTFDRPVQVGSQTLPAGEYRVKQVTSASNPRVLEFTTNDDNKLMATVTAIPVMQNTPPSETKVLLQDEGGGARLSRILVQGRTYGYGFPGEAMPASRTTTASSQLTGSYATNAGNTVASADRSTEAPQATPAPAEAPRNEAAAPAPTPAPAPAPDTTAAAPAPAPTPEVPATGLGWVEVMAAGIAMTTAGLFLHKREARRS
;
A
#
# COMPACT_ATOMS: atom_id res chain seq x y z
N MET A 1 -15.67 88.43 -16.66
CA MET A 1 -16.52 88.18 -15.48
C MET A 1 -17.69 87.33 -15.97
N ASN A 2 -18.01 86.14 -15.48
CA ASN A 2 -17.71 85.49 -14.22
C ASN A 2 -17.77 83.96 -14.41
N LEU A 3 -17.25 83.28 -13.39
CA LEU A 3 -16.88 81.87 -13.29
C LEU A 3 -17.97 80.89 -13.74
N ARG A 4 -17.54 79.84 -14.46
CA ARG A 4 -18.23 78.55 -14.46
C ARG A 4 -17.25 77.47 -14.02
N GLU A 5 -17.44 77.08 -12.76
CA GLU A 5 -16.86 75.91 -12.14
C GLU A 5 -17.43 74.64 -12.80
N GLY A 6 -16.56 73.82 -13.36
CA GLY A 6 -16.86 72.44 -13.72
C GLY A 6 -16.11 71.53 -12.75
N CYS A 7 -16.71 71.25 -11.60
CA CYS A 7 -16.17 70.30 -10.63
C CYS A 7 -16.48 68.87 -11.12
N THR A 8 -15.56 68.31 -11.89
CA THR A 8 -15.65 66.92 -12.37
C THR A 8 -15.31 65.98 -11.21
N TYR A 9 -16.33 65.46 -10.54
CA TYR A 9 -16.19 64.39 -9.55
C TYR A 9 -15.70 63.11 -10.25
N MET A 10 -14.39 62.86 -10.23
CA MET A 10 -13.83 61.55 -10.57
C MET A 10 -14.27 60.55 -9.51
N THR A 11 -15.20 59.69 -9.89
CA THR A 11 -15.76 58.62 -9.08
C THR A 11 -14.71 57.51 -8.94
N HIS A 12 -14.04 57.45 -7.78
CA HIS A 12 -13.15 56.37 -7.37
C HIS A 12 -13.93 55.06 -7.15
N LYS A 13 -14.19 54.30 -8.21
CA LYS A 13 -14.89 53.00 -8.13
C LYS A 13 -14.29 51.76 -8.84
N PRO A 14 -13.03 51.72 -9.32
CA PRO A 14 -12.48 50.43 -9.73
C PRO A 14 -11.52 49.77 -8.71
N PHE A 15 -11.19 50.40 -7.58
CA PHE A 15 -10.11 49.88 -6.71
C PHE A 15 -10.57 48.90 -5.61
N VAL A 16 -11.86 48.89 -5.24
CA VAL A 16 -12.34 48.06 -4.12
C VAL A 16 -12.79 46.66 -4.59
N GLN A 17 -13.18 46.49 -5.85
CA GLN A 17 -13.63 45.18 -6.37
C GLN A 17 -12.48 44.19 -6.68
N THR A 18 -11.27 44.67 -6.96
CA THR A 18 -10.14 43.78 -7.29
C THR A 18 -9.53 43.10 -6.04
N ALA A 19 -9.72 43.68 -4.85
CA ALA A 19 -9.14 43.14 -3.61
C ALA A 19 -9.88 41.91 -3.06
N ILE A 20 -11.18 41.76 -3.34
CA ILE A 20 -12.00 40.65 -2.80
C ILE A 20 -11.81 39.35 -3.61
N ALA A 21 -11.52 39.44 -4.91
CA ALA A 21 -11.29 38.26 -5.76
C ALA A 21 -9.98 37.53 -5.44
N ILE A 22 -8.98 38.20 -4.87
CA ILE A 22 -7.66 37.61 -4.59
C ILE A 22 -7.66 36.76 -3.30
N ILE A 23 -8.55 37.06 -2.35
CA ILE A 23 -8.60 36.36 -1.05
C ILE A 23 -9.35 35.01 -1.15
N SER A 24 -10.21 34.82 -2.16
CA SER A 24 -10.96 33.56 -2.33
C SER A 24 -10.20 32.44 -3.04
N SER A 25 -9.05 32.71 -3.67
CA SER A 25 -8.23 31.69 -4.35
C SER A 25 -7.22 30.97 -3.45
N ALA A 26 -7.13 31.29 -2.16
CA ALA A 26 -6.10 30.77 -1.27
C ALA A 26 -6.48 29.48 -0.49
N LEU A 27 -7.71 28.96 -0.63
CA LEU A 27 -8.24 27.91 0.25
C LEU A 27 -8.50 26.53 -0.39
N THR A 28 -8.03 26.29 -1.62
CA THR A 28 -8.24 25.00 -2.31
C THR A 28 -6.95 24.30 -2.72
N PHE A 29 -5.87 24.44 -1.95
CA PHE A 29 -4.80 23.46 -1.98
C PHE A 29 -5.10 22.41 -0.90
N GLY A 30 -6.07 21.55 -1.23
CA GLY A 30 -6.22 20.28 -0.53
C GLY A 30 -4.89 19.57 -0.63
N VAL A 31 -4.14 19.56 0.46
CA VAL A 31 -2.95 18.73 0.60
C VAL A 31 -3.45 17.31 0.52
N PHE A 32 -3.43 16.74 -0.68
CA PHE A 32 -3.44 15.31 -0.85
C PHE A 32 -2.13 14.85 -0.22
N ALA A 33 -2.17 14.60 1.09
CA ALA A 33 -1.19 13.80 1.78
C ALA A 33 -1.26 12.43 1.13
N GLN A 34 -0.55 12.27 0.02
CA GLN A 34 -0.32 10.98 -0.60
C GLN A 34 0.38 10.18 0.49
N GLY A 35 -0.36 9.25 1.09
CA GLY A 35 0.19 8.34 2.08
C GLY A 35 1.43 7.65 1.51
N PRO A 36 2.29 7.07 2.36
CA PRO A 36 3.52 6.42 1.93
C PRO A 36 3.21 5.48 0.77
N VAL A 37 3.81 5.75 -0.39
CA VAL A 37 3.57 4.97 -1.60
C VAL A 37 4.08 3.56 -1.35
N GLY A 38 3.18 2.58 -1.42
CA GLY A 38 3.54 1.17 -1.28
C GLY A 38 4.54 0.74 -2.35
N ASP A 39 5.22 -0.39 -2.09
CA ASP A 39 6.13 -0.97 -3.06
C ASP A 39 5.40 -1.31 -4.38
N GLU A 40 6.06 -1.00 -5.51
CA GLU A 40 5.58 -1.32 -6.85
C GLU A 40 6.62 -2.17 -7.60
N ILE A 41 6.20 -3.35 -8.04
CA ILE A 41 7.07 -4.34 -8.69
C ILE A 41 6.47 -4.70 -10.04
N LYS A 42 7.29 -4.73 -11.10
CA LYS A 42 6.90 -5.27 -12.40
C LYS A 42 7.43 -6.68 -12.55
N VAL A 43 6.52 -7.61 -12.82
CA VAL A 43 6.84 -9.03 -13.00
C VAL A 43 6.34 -9.48 -14.36
N THR A 44 7.12 -10.35 -15.01
CA THR A 44 6.74 -10.97 -16.29
C THR A 44 6.67 -12.46 -16.09
N PHE A 45 5.52 -13.05 -16.41
CA PHE A 45 5.30 -14.50 -16.35
C PHE A 45 5.37 -15.08 -17.76
N ASP A 46 6.21 -16.10 -17.95
CA ASP A 46 6.42 -16.83 -19.20
C ASP A 46 5.34 -17.89 -19.48
N ARG A 47 4.56 -18.24 -18.46
CA ARG A 47 3.49 -19.25 -18.48
C ARG A 47 2.36 -18.85 -17.51
N PRO A 48 1.21 -19.54 -17.52
CA PRO A 48 0.19 -19.32 -16.49
C PRO A 48 0.72 -19.60 -15.08
N VAL A 49 0.51 -18.67 -14.14
CA VAL A 49 0.99 -18.77 -12.76
C VAL A 49 -0.18 -18.63 -11.78
N GLN A 50 -0.28 -19.56 -10.83
CA GLN A 50 -1.24 -19.48 -9.74
C GLN A 50 -0.76 -18.49 -8.67
N VAL A 51 -1.59 -17.50 -8.36
CA VAL A 51 -1.37 -16.43 -7.39
C VAL A 51 -2.54 -16.42 -6.41
N GLY A 52 -2.33 -17.01 -5.23
CA GLY A 52 -3.42 -17.28 -4.28
C GLY A 52 -4.42 -18.28 -4.87
N SER A 53 -5.69 -17.89 -4.97
CA SER A 53 -6.75 -18.71 -5.58
C SER A 53 -6.98 -18.44 -7.07
N GLN A 54 -6.25 -17.49 -7.66
CA GLN A 54 -6.42 -17.08 -9.05
C GLN A 54 -5.27 -17.59 -9.93
N THR A 55 -5.56 -17.97 -11.16
CA THR A 55 -4.53 -18.29 -12.16
C THR A 55 -4.37 -17.12 -13.11
N LEU A 56 -3.19 -16.50 -13.09
CA LEU A 56 -2.85 -15.41 -14.00
C LEU A 56 -2.29 -15.98 -15.29
N PRO A 57 -2.74 -15.53 -16.48
CA PRO A 57 -2.13 -15.93 -17.75
C PRO A 57 -0.68 -15.41 -17.86
N ALA A 58 0.09 -15.95 -18.80
CA ALA A 58 1.40 -15.39 -19.14
C ALA A 58 1.26 -13.92 -19.57
N GLY A 59 2.21 -13.06 -19.20
CA GLY A 59 2.16 -11.64 -19.49
C GLY A 59 2.90 -10.78 -18.47
N GLU A 60 2.76 -9.46 -18.62
CA GLU A 60 3.35 -8.46 -17.73
C GLU A 60 2.35 -7.94 -16.70
N TYR A 61 2.77 -7.91 -15.45
CA TYR A 61 1.94 -7.49 -14.33
C TYR A 61 2.67 -6.48 -13.46
N ARG A 62 1.87 -5.57 -12.91
CA ARG A 62 2.29 -4.63 -11.88
C ARG A 62 1.70 -5.07 -10.55
N VAL A 63 2.59 -5.36 -9.62
CA VAL A 63 2.28 -5.78 -8.25
C VAL A 63 2.42 -4.56 -7.35
N LYS A 64 1.32 -4.11 -6.74
CA LYS A 64 1.31 -2.99 -5.80
C LYS A 64 0.94 -3.45 -4.42
N GLN A 65 1.67 -2.99 -3.41
CA GLN A 65 1.23 -3.13 -2.03
C GLN A 65 0.18 -2.07 -1.71
N VAL A 66 -1.00 -2.53 -1.32
CA VAL A 66 -2.06 -1.65 -0.82
C VAL A 66 -1.92 -1.56 0.69
N THR A 67 -1.60 -0.36 1.17
CA THR A 67 -1.63 -0.04 2.60
C THR A 67 -3.08 0.03 3.07
N SER A 68 -3.51 -0.97 3.83
CA SER A 68 -4.75 -0.92 4.62
C SER A 68 -4.41 -0.77 6.10
N ALA A 69 -5.22 0.02 6.83
CA ALA A 69 -5.04 0.26 8.25
C ALA A 69 -5.12 -1.02 9.10
N SER A 70 -5.86 -2.03 8.63
CA SER A 70 -6.06 -3.31 9.33
C SER A 70 -5.18 -4.45 8.83
N ASN A 71 -4.61 -4.33 7.62
CA ASN A 71 -3.79 -5.38 7.03
C ASN A 71 -2.73 -4.76 6.11
N PRO A 72 -1.47 -4.65 6.58
CA PRO A 72 -0.47 -3.90 5.83
C PRO A 72 0.05 -4.62 4.57
N ARG A 73 -0.40 -5.85 4.23
CA ARG A 73 0.25 -6.66 3.18
C ARG A 73 -0.71 -7.33 2.21
N VAL A 74 -1.64 -6.56 1.69
CA VAL A 74 -2.42 -6.96 0.51
C VAL A 74 -1.66 -6.51 -0.74
N LEU A 75 -1.44 -7.44 -1.66
CA LEU A 75 -0.84 -7.18 -2.96
C LEU A 75 -1.91 -7.23 -4.04
N GLU A 76 -1.94 -6.22 -4.89
CA GLU A 76 -2.78 -6.15 -6.09
C GLU A 76 -1.93 -6.43 -7.33
N PHE A 77 -2.38 -7.40 -8.13
CA PHE A 77 -1.81 -7.73 -9.43
C PHE A 77 -2.67 -7.07 -10.49
N THR A 78 -2.10 -6.12 -11.21
CA THR A 78 -2.77 -5.38 -12.29
C THR A 78 -2.06 -5.65 -13.62
N THR A 79 -2.79 -5.68 -14.73
CA THR A 79 -2.18 -5.73 -16.06
C THR A 79 -1.39 -4.44 -16.33
N ASN A 80 -0.28 -4.54 -17.07
CA ASN A 80 0.55 -3.37 -17.37
C ASN A 80 -0.18 -2.35 -18.29
N ASP A 81 -0.99 -2.84 -19.24
CA ASP A 81 -1.61 -2.01 -20.29
C ASP A 81 -2.86 -1.26 -19.81
N ASP A 82 -3.77 -1.96 -19.12
CA ASP A 82 -5.12 -1.43 -18.82
C ASP A 82 -5.33 -1.09 -17.35
N ASN A 83 -4.31 -1.27 -16.49
CA ASN A 83 -4.46 -1.25 -15.03
C ASN A 83 -5.61 -2.13 -14.53
N LYS A 84 -5.93 -3.21 -15.25
CA LYS A 84 -7.03 -4.11 -14.89
C LYS A 84 -6.60 -4.95 -13.70
N LEU A 85 -7.35 -4.91 -12.60
CA LEU A 85 -7.12 -5.78 -11.45
C LEU A 85 -7.40 -7.23 -11.81
N MET A 86 -6.40 -8.10 -11.61
CA MET A 86 -6.44 -9.52 -11.96
C MET A 86 -6.50 -10.39 -10.71
N ALA A 87 -5.76 -10.03 -9.66
CA ALA A 87 -5.78 -10.73 -8.39
C ALA A 87 -5.46 -9.80 -7.23
N THR A 88 -6.02 -10.11 -6.06
CA THR A 88 -5.71 -9.48 -4.78
C THR A 88 -5.33 -10.58 -3.81
N VAL A 89 -4.12 -10.55 -3.27
CA VAL A 89 -3.60 -11.62 -2.42
C VAL A 89 -2.93 -11.07 -1.17
N THR A 90 -3.27 -11.67 -0.03
CA THR A 90 -2.59 -11.39 1.24
C THR A 90 -1.24 -12.11 1.27
N ALA A 91 -0.17 -11.35 1.53
CA ALA A 91 1.18 -11.88 1.63
C ALA A 91 1.70 -11.90 3.08
N ILE A 92 2.55 -12.88 3.37
CA ILE A 92 3.30 -13.02 4.61
C ILE A 92 4.68 -12.37 4.40
N PRO A 93 5.19 -11.55 5.32
CA PRO A 93 6.57 -11.05 5.18
C PRO A 93 7.58 -12.20 5.20
N VAL A 94 8.56 -12.12 4.32
CA VAL A 94 9.75 -12.98 4.37
C VAL A 94 10.94 -12.08 4.67
N MET A 95 11.53 -12.20 5.86
CA MET A 95 12.73 -11.44 6.23
C MET A 95 13.99 -12.14 5.73
N GLN A 96 14.97 -11.36 5.28
CA GLN A 96 16.28 -11.83 4.85
C GLN A 96 17.38 -10.96 5.47
N ASN A 97 18.46 -11.60 5.91
CA ASN A 97 19.62 -10.91 6.48
C ASN A 97 20.38 -10.11 5.43
N THR A 98 20.43 -10.63 4.19
CA THR A 98 21.15 -10.00 3.07
C THR A 98 20.13 -9.57 2.01
N PRO A 99 19.97 -8.27 1.74
CA PRO A 99 19.08 -7.78 0.69
C PRO A 99 19.49 -8.33 -0.68
N PRO A 100 18.54 -8.73 -1.54
CA PRO A 100 18.89 -9.16 -2.88
C PRO A 100 19.31 -7.96 -3.75
N SER A 101 20.31 -8.16 -4.61
CA SER A 101 20.79 -7.13 -5.55
C SER A 101 19.78 -6.77 -6.64
N GLU A 102 18.82 -7.67 -6.89
CA GLU A 102 17.76 -7.56 -7.90
C GLU A 102 16.46 -8.14 -7.34
N THR A 103 15.33 -7.77 -7.93
CA THR A 103 14.04 -8.34 -7.54
C THR A 103 13.90 -9.76 -8.08
N LYS A 104 13.63 -10.70 -7.19
CA LYS A 104 13.52 -12.12 -7.52
C LYS A 104 12.09 -12.60 -7.31
N VAL A 105 11.52 -13.25 -8.31
CA VAL A 105 10.21 -13.88 -8.25
C VAL A 105 10.43 -15.39 -8.25
N LEU A 106 10.08 -16.05 -7.15
CA LEU A 106 10.26 -17.49 -6.96
C LEU A 106 8.93 -18.18 -7.24
N LEU A 107 8.97 -19.06 -8.24
CA LEU A 107 7.87 -19.95 -8.58
C LEU A 107 8.15 -21.35 -8.05
N GLN A 108 7.10 -22.03 -7.60
CA GLN A 108 7.12 -23.43 -7.21
C GLN A 108 6.27 -24.22 -8.21
N ASP A 109 6.81 -25.29 -8.76
CA ASP A 109 6.07 -26.17 -9.66
C ASP A 109 5.18 -27.12 -8.83
N GLU A 110 3.85 -27.00 -8.99
CA GLU A 110 2.86 -27.77 -8.23
C GLU A 110 1.78 -28.30 -9.19
N GLY A 111 1.56 -29.62 -9.19
CA GLY A 111 0.48 -30.24 -9.97
C GLY A 111 0.58 -30.05 -11.49
N GLY A 112 1.78 -29.81 -12.03
CA GLY A 112 1.99 -29.52 -13.46
C GLY A 112 1.76 -28.05 -13.85
N GLY A 113 1.49 -27.17 -12.88
CA GLY A 113 1.46 -25.72 -13.05
C GLY A 113 2.56 -25.03 -12.25
N ALA A 114 2.75 -23.73 -12.48
CA ALA A 114 3.61 -22.90 -11.67
C ALA A 114 2.78 -22.08 -10.68
N ARG A 115 3.24 -21.98 -9.45
CA ARG A 115 2.62 -21.19 -8.38
C ARG A 115 3.60 -20.14 -7.88
N LEU A 116 3.12 -18.93 -7.65
CA LEU A 116 3.90 -17.87 -7.03
C LEU A 116 4.15 -18.19 -5.56
N SER A 117 5.41 -18.43 -5.19
CA SER A 117 5.81 -18.75 -3.83
C SER A 117 6.31 -17.51 -3.08
N ARG A 118 7.21 -16.74 -3.69
CA ARG A 118 7.80 -15.54 -3.06
C ARG A 118 8.14 -14.45 -4.08
N ILE A 119 8.14 -13.20 -3.62
CA ILE A 119 8.75 -12.06 -4.31
C ILE A 119 9.73 -11.40 -3.34
N LEU A 120 11.02 -11.37 -3.70
CA LEU A 120 12.08 -10.72 -2.94
C LEU A 120 12.37 -9.37 -3.57
N VAL A 121 12.28 -8.29 -2.80
CA VAL A 121 12.38 -6.92 -3.32
C VAL A 121 13.83 -6.46 -3.30
N GLN A 122 14.29 -5.93 -4.44
CA GLN A 122 15.64 -5.37 -4.58
C GLN A 122 15.98 -4.36 -3.48
N GLY A 123 17.15 -4.52 -2.85
CA GLY A 123 17.64 -3.58 -1.84
C GLY A 123 16.84 -3.55 -0.53
N ARG A 124 15.89 -4.46 -0.34
CA ARG A 124 15.10 -4.59 0.89
C ARG A 124 15.50 -5.86 1.65
N THR A 125 15.48 -5.79 2.98
CA THR A 125 15.65 -6.94 3.87
C THR A 125 14.37 -7.76 4.02
N TYR A 126 13.33 -7.45 3.26
CA TYR A 126 12.07 -8.17 3.26
C TYR A 126 11.58 -8.48 1.85
N GLY A 127 10.71 -9.47 1.77
CA GLY A 127 9.92 -9.81 0.61
C GLY A 127 8.51 -10.27 1.00
N TYR A 128 7.79 -10.77 0.01
CA TYR A 128 6.42 -11.26 0.12
C TYR A 128 6.41 -12.76 -0.11
N GLY A 129 5.93 -13.52 0.87
CA GLY A 129 5.67 -14.95 0.78
C GLY A 129 4.18 -15.18 0.62
N PHE A 130 3.82 -16.13 -0.25
CA PHE A 130 2.44 -16.49 -0.49
C PHE A 130 2.17 -17.83 0.17
N PRO A 131 1.04 -17.99 0.89
CA PRO A 131 0.70 -19.26 1.51
C PRO A 131 0.59 -20.33 0.42
N GLY A 132 1.33 -21.42 0.63
CA GLY A 132 1.20 -22.69 -0.08
C GLY A 132 -0.01 -23.48 0.41
N GLU A 133 -0.50 -24.47 -0.36
CA GLU A 133 -1.14 -25.61 0.32
C GLU A 133 -0.07 -26.23 1.20
N ALA A 134 -0.40 -26.56 2.45
CA ALA A 134 0.55 -27.12 3.40
C ALA A 134 1.01 -28.49 2.88
N MET A 135 2.04 -28.52 2.04
CA MET A 135 2.68 -29.77 1.68
C MET A 135 3.31 -30.34 2.96
N PRO A 136 3.13 -31.64 3.24
CA PRO A 136 3.82 -32.27 4.34
C PRO A 136 5.33 -32.05 4.18
N ALA A 137 6.00 -31.68 5.27
CA ALA A 137 7.42 -31.28 5.32
C ALA A 137 8.41 -32.29 4.70
N SER A 138 7.95 -33.49 4.35
CA SER A 138 8.73 -34.58 3.79
C SER A 138 8.92 -34.52 2.26
N ARG A 139 8.42 -33.51 1.54
CA ARG A 139 8.50 -33.40 0.06
C ARG A 139 9.24 -32.16 -0.47
N THR A 140 10.19 -31.62 0.28
CA THR A 140 10.94 -30.42 -0.12
C THR A 140 12.09 -30.75 -1.08
N THR A 141 11.77 -31.26 -2.26
CA THR A 141 12.69 -31.32 -3.41
C THR A 141 11.97 -30.85 -4.68
N THR A 142 11.04 -29.91 -4.54
CA THR A 142 10.34 -29.33 -5.67
C THR A 142 11.29 -28.39 -6.43
N ALA A 143 11.39 -28.59 -7.74
CA ALA A 143 12.06 -27.63 -8.62
C ALA A 143 11.46 -26.24 -8.40
N SER A 144 12.31 -25.27 -8.06
CA SER A 144 11.93 -23.87 -7.97
C SER A 144 12.47 -23.14 -9.19
N SER A 145 11.58 -22.55 -9.97
CA SER A 145 11.98 -21.69 -11.08
C SER A 145 12.11 -20.25 -10.58
N GLN A 146 13.20 -19.57 -10.92
CA GLN A 146 13.43 -18.18 -10.54
C GLN A 146 13.26 -17.29 -11.77
N LEU A 147 12.36 -16.31 -11.67
CA LEU A 147 12.19 -15.23 -12.64
C LEU A 147 12.79 -13.94 -12.06
N THR A 148 13.33 -13.10 -12.94
CA THR A 148 13.81 -11.76 -12.58
C THR A 148 12.69 -10.76 -12.81
N GLY A 149 12.40 -9.92 -11.81
CA GLY A 149 11.47 -8.80 -11.93
C GLY A 149 12.22 -7.46 -11.93
N SER A 150 11.57 -6.40 -12.41
CA SER A 150 12.09 -5.03 -12.25
C SER A 150 11.33 -4.32 -11.14
N TYR A 151 12.06 -3.68 -10.22
CA TYR A 151 11.47 -2.86 -9.17
C TYR A 151 11.44 -1.41 -9.63
N ALA A 152 10.26 -0.82 -9.66
CA ALA A 152 10.11 0.61 -9.92
C ALA A 152 10.05 1.30 -8.57
N THR A 153 11.18 1.87 -8.12
CA THR A 153 11.14 2.76 -6.96
C THR A 153 10.40 4.03 -7.37
N ASN A 154 9.22 4.28 -6.80
CA ASN A 154 8.60 5.59 -6.89
C ASN A 154 9.52 6.55 -6.15
N ALA A 155 10.18 7.45 -6.90
CA ALA A 155 11.29 8.30 -6.47
C ALA A 155 10.97 9.30 -5.33
N GLY A 156 9.81 9.21 -4.69
CA GLY A 156 9.39 10.05 -3.57
C GLY A 156 9.77 9.52 -2.18
N ASN A 157 10.25 8.27 -2.06
CA ASN A 157 10.48 7.64 -0.76
C ASN A 157 11.91 7.07 -0.60
N THR A 158 12.91 7.84 -1.04
CA THR A 158 14.30 7.68 -0.60
C THR A 158 14.41 8.13 0.87
N VAL A 159 13.93 7.29 1.79
CA VAL A 159 14.56 7.26 3.11
C VAL A 159 15.98 6.83 2.85
N ALA A 160 16.90 7.79 2.87
CA ALA A 160 18.32 7.53 2.90
C ALA A 160 18.55 6.53 4.04
N SER A 161 18.77 5.27 3.69
CA SER A 161 19.41 4.33 4.60
C SER A 161 20.77 4.94 4.87
N ALA A 162 20.84 5.74 5.93
CA ALA A 162 22.09 6.18 6.49
C ALA A 162 22.84 4.89 6.80
N ASP A 163 23.84 4.65 5.96
CA ASP A 163 24.83 3.61 6.07
C ASP A 163 25.53 3.80 7.41
N ARG A 164 24.90 3.26 8.46
CA ARG A 164 25.50 3.11 9.78
C ARG A 164 26.11 1.72 9.80
N SER A 165 27.04 1.48 8.87
CA SER A 165 28.13 0.54 9.07
C SER A 165 28.89 0.99 10.32
N THR A 166 28.39 0.54 11.46
CA THR A 166 29.16 0.59 12.69
C THR A 166 30.14 -0.56 12.53
N GLU A 167 31.35 -0.22 12.10
CA GLU A 167 32.51 -1.11 12.11
C GLU A 167 32.58 -1.77 13.48
N ALA A 168 32.22 -3.05 13.53
CA ALA A 168 32.30 -3.83 14.75
C ALA A 168 33.79 -3.95 15.11
N PRO A 169 34.19 -3.65 16.35
CA PRO A 169 35.56 -3.89 16.80
C PRO A 169 35.93 -5.35 16.54
N GLN A 170 37.03 -5.57 15.83
CA GLN A 170 37.63 -6.90 15.65
C GLN A 170 37.85 -7.54 17.02
N ALA A 171 36.98 -8.49 17.39
CA ALA A 171 37.22 -9.34 18.53
C ALA A 171 38.41 -10.25 18.22
N THR A 172 39.44 -10.14 19.04
CA THR A 172 40.58 -11.07 19.09
C THR A 172 40.06 -12.51 19.22
N PRO A 173 40.61 -13.48 18.47
CA PRO A 173 40.19 -14.88 18.57
C PRO A 173 40.40 -15.41 19.99
N ALA A 174 39.32 -15.75 20.68
CA ALA A 174 39.39 -16.54 21.91
C ALA A 174 39.85 -17.97 21.56
N PRO A 175 40.76 -18.58 22.34
CA PRO A 175 41.24 -19.94 22.13
C PRO A 175 40.10 -20.97 22.07
N ALA A 176 40.19 -21.91 21.13
CA ALA A 176 39.25 -22.99 20.93
C ALA A 176 39.11 -23.86 22.19
N GLU A 177 37.91 -23.86 22.80
CA GLU A 177 37.54 -24.87 23.78
C GLU A 177 37.29 -26.21 23.08
N ALA A 178 37.95 -27.25 23.61
CA ALA A 178 37.78 -28.63 23.17
C ALA A 178 36.34 -29.10 23.36
N PRO A 179 35.82 -30.00 22.50
CA PRO A 179 34.47 -30.51 22.59
C PRO A 179 34.27 -31.28 23.90
N ARG A 180 33.48 -30.70 24.81
CA ARG A 180 32.95 -31.39 25.99
C ARG A 180 31.81 -32.28 25.52
N ASN A 181 32.02 -33.59 25.52
CA ASN A 181 30.96 -34.58 25.37
C ASN A 181 29.98 -34.42 26.55
N GLU A 182 28.91 -33.67 26.33
CA GLU A 182 27.79 -33.57 27.27
C GLU A 182 26.91 -34.80 27.05
N ALA A 183 26.97 -35.72 28.01
CA ALA A 183 26.17 -36.93 28.03
C ALA A 183 24.67 -36.56 27.97
N ALA A 184 23.96 -37.17 27.03
CA ALA A 184 22.54 -36.98 26.81
C ALA A 184 21.74 -37.18 28.11
N ALA A 185 21.04 -36.14 28.54
CA ALA A 185 20.01 -36.24 29.57
C ALA A 185 18.87 -37.14 29.05
N PRO A 186 18.32 -38.05 29.87
CA PRO A 186 17.21 -38.91 29.47
C PRO A 186 15.98 -38.06 29.13
N ALA A 187 15.33 -38.42 28.02
CA ALA A 187 14.12 -37.75 27.54
C ALA A 187 13.00 -37.81 28.60
N PRO A 188 12.27 -36.71 28.85
CA PRO A 188 11.12 -36.74 29.74
C PRO A 188 10.02 -37.65 29.17
N THR A 189 9.49 -38.51 30.03
CA THR A 189 8.34 -39.39 29.76
C THR A 189 7.16 -38.56 29.24
N PRO A 190 6.51 -38.96 28.14
CA PRO A 190 5.34 -38.26 27.61
C PRO A 190 4.22 -38.17 28.65
N ALA A 191 3.72 -36.94 28.87
CA ALA A 191 2.54 -36.71 29.67
C ALA A 191 1.30 -37.40 29.03
N PRO A 192 0.39 -37.98 29.82
CA PRO A 192 -0.84 -38.59 29.30
C PRO A 192 -1.66 -37.60 28.47
N ALA A 193 -2.15 -38.06 27.33
CA ALA A 193 -3.03 -37.28 26.46
C ALA A 193 -4.32 -36.89 27.22
N PRO A 194 -4.70 -35.59 27.22
CA PRO A 194 -5.97 -35.17 27.79
C PRO A 194 -7.14 -35.79 27.00
N ALA A 195 -8.14 -36.25 27.74
CA ALA A 195 -9.37 -36.82 27.19
C ALA A 195 -10.12 -35.77 26.33
N PRO A 196 -10.82 -36.19 25.27
CA PRO A 196 -11.60 -35.28 24.44
C PRO A 196 -12.83 -34.77 25.21
N ASP A 197 -12.82 -33.48 25.56
CA ASP A 197 -14.02 -32.79 26.02
C ASP A 197 -15.05 -32.75 24.88
N THR A 198 -16.11 -33.51 25.09
CA THR A 198 -17.32 -33.49 24.26
C THR A 198 -18.19 -32.31 24.72
N THR A 199 -18.77 -31.62 23.73
CA THR A 199 -19.88 -30.62 23.81
C THR A 199 -19.45 -29.19 23.46
N ALA A 200 -19.33 -28.93 22.16
CA ALA A 200 -19.44 -27.57 21.63
C ALA A 200 -20.93 -27.25 21.45
N ALA A 201 -21.45 -26.35 22.28
CA ALA A 201 -22.78 -25.77 22.11
C ALA A 201 -22.87 -25.01 20.78
N ALA A 202 -24.01 -25.11 20.11
CA ALA A 202 -24.29 -24.39 18.88
C ALA A 202 -24.11 -22.87 19.10
N PRO A 203 -23.33 -22.18 18.24
CA PRO A 203 -23.11 -20.75 18.38
C PRO A 203 -24.42 -19.98 18.16
N ALA A 204 -24.72 -19.07 19.09
CA ALA A 204 -25.81 -18.12 18.96
C ALA A 204 -25.65 -17.29 17.67
N PRO A 205 -26.76 -16.90 17.00
CA PRO A 205 -26.71 -16.13 15.76
C PRO A 205 -25.93 -14.83 15.97
N ALA A 206 -24.98 -14.57 15.07
CA ALA A 206 -24.16 -13.37 15.10
C ALA A 206 -25.04 -12.11 14.94
N PRO A 207 -24.75 -11.03 15.69
CA PRO A 207 -25.45 -9.76 15.53
C PRO A 207 -25.24 -9.23 14.11
N THR A 208 -26.34 -8.78 13.49
CA THR A 208 -26.34 -8.13 12.18
C THR A 208 -25.39 -6.92 12.22
N PRO A 209 -24.45 -6.80 11.28
CA PRO A 209 -23.57 -5.64 11.19
C PRO A 209 -24.40 -4.38 10.94
N GLU A 210 -24.49 -3.51 11.94
CA GLU A 210 -25.01 -2.16 11.80
C GLU A 210 -23.94 -1.34 11.07
N VAL A 211 -24.09 -1.22 9.74
CA VAL A 211 -23.19 -0.39 8.94
C VAL A 211 -23.35 1.07 9.37
N PRO A 212 -22.28 1.76 9.79
CA PRO A 212 -22.38 3.17 10.15
C PRO A 212 -22.76 3.96 8.90
N ALA A 213 -23.80 4.78 9.00
CA ALA A 213 -24.28 5.66 7.94
C ALA A 213 -23.28 6.81 7.68
N THR A 214 -22.11 6.51 7.12
CA THR A 214 -21.05 7.48 6.84
C THR A 214 -21.08 8.02 5.40
N GLY A 215 -22.01 7.53 4.56
CA GLY A 215 -22.13 7.94 3.16
C GLY A 215 -22.83 9.28 2.90
N LEU A 216 -23.54 9.85 3.89
CA LEU A 216 -24.43 11.01 3.63
C LEU A 216 -23.75 12.39 3.67
N GLY A 217 -22.53 12.51 4.23
CA GLY A 217 -21.90 13.83 4.41
C GLY A 217 -21.46 14.52 3.12
N TRP A 218 -21.13 13.77 2.06
CA TRP A 218 -20.60 14.36 0.82
C TRP A 218 -21.65 15.11 0.00
N VAL A 219 -22.92 14.71 0.10
CA VAL A 219 -24.02 15.35 -0.64
C VAL A 219 -24.33 16.73 -0.07
N GLU A 220 -24.26 16.92 1.25
CA GLU A 220 -24.41 18.24 1.88
C GLU A 220 -23.27 19.19 1.48
N VAL A 221 -22.04 18.70 1.42
CA VAL A 221 -20.87 19.50 1.00
C VAL A 221 -21.01 19.97 -0.46
N MET A 222 -21.47 19.10 -1.36
CA MET A 222 -21.76 19.46 -2.76
C MET A 222 -22.88 20.50 -2.87
N ALA A 223 -23.97 20.33 -2.11
CA ALA A 223 -25.11 21.25 -2.13
C ALA A 223 -24.72 22.66 -1.64
N ALA A 224 -23.91 22.75 -0.59
CA ALA A 224 -23.41 24.03 -0.08
C ALA A 224 -22.52 24.75 -1.11
N GLY A 225 -21.67 24.02 -1.85
CA GLY A 225 -20.81 24.58 -2.89
C GLY A 225 -21.59 25.18 -4.07
N ILE A 226 -22.65 24.52 -4.52
CA ILE A 226 -23.53 25.00 -5.61
C ILE A 226 -24.32 26.24 -5.19
N ALA A 227 -24.79 26.29 -3.93
CA ALA A 227 -25.53 27.45 -3.42
C ALA A 227 -24.66 28.73 -3.40
N MET A 228 -23.38 28.63 -3.03
CA MET A 228 -22.50 29.81 -3.00
C MET A 228 -22.13 30.32 -4.40
N THR A 229 -21.92 29.44 -5.38
CA THR A 229 -21.61 29.85 -6.76
C THR A 229 -22.79 30.53 -7.44
N THR A 230 -24.01 30.04 -7.22
CA THR A 230 -25.23 30.68 -7.76
C THR A 230 -25.49 32.05 -7.15
N ALA A 231 -25.30 32.22 -5.84
CA ALA A 231 -25.42 33.51 -5.16
C ALA A 231 -24.41 34.54 -5.70
N GLY A 232 -23.15 34.14 -5.91
CA GLY A 232 -22.12 35.00 -6.49
C GLY A 232 -22.46 35.50 -7.89
N LEU A 233 -22.94 34.61 -8.77
CA LEU A 233 -23.37 34.97 -10.12
C LEU A 233 -24.57 35.94 -10.14
N PHE A 234 -25.50 35.78 -9.19
CA PHE A 234 -26.68 36.63 -9.10
C PHE A 234 -26.33 38.06 -8.64
N LEU A 235 -25.39 38.19 -7.70
CA LEU A 235 -24.87 39.49 -7.27
C LEU A 235 -24.11 40.19 -8.39
N HIS A 236 -23.27 39.47 -9.14
CA HIS A 236 -22.52 40.03 -10.26
C HIS A 236 -23.45 40.56 -11.38
N LYS A 237 -24.49 39.80 -11.74
CA LYS A 237 -25.50 40.24 -12.73
C LYS A 237 -26.35 41.44 -12.28
N ARG A 238 -26.51 41.66 -10.98
CA ARG A 238 -27.25 42.80 -10.44
C ARG A 238 -26.42 44.08 -10.53
N GLU A 239 -25.12 43.98 -10.34
CA GLU A 239 -24.19 45.11 -10.42
C GLU A 239 -23.98 45.57 -11.86
N ALA A 240 -23.86 44.64 -12.82
CA ALA A 240 -23.79 44.95 -14.25
C ALA A 240 -25.05 45.66 -14.81
N ARG A 241 -26.20 45.57 -14.13
CA ARG A 241 -27.44 46.28 -14.52
C ARG A 241 -27.58 47.68 -13.90
N ARG A 242 -26.69 48.06 -12.97
CA ARG A 242 -26.71 49.38 -12.31
C ARG A 242 -25.67 50.34 -12.88
N SER A 243 -24.79 49.88 -13.77
CA SER A 243 -23.84 50.69 -14.51
C SER A 243 -24.33 50.93 -15.94
#